data_AF-E9D9P5-F1
#
_entry.id   AF-E9D9P5-F1
#
_cell.length_a   1.000
_cell.length_b   1.000
_cell.length_c   1.000
_cell.angle_alpha   90.00
_cell.angle_beta   90.00
_cell.angle_gamma   90.00
#
_symmetry.space_group_name_H-M   'P 1'
#
loop_
_entity.id
_entity.type
_entity.pdbx_description
1 polymer ?
#
loop_
_entity_poly.entity_id
_entity_poly.type
_entity_poly.pdbx_seq_one_letter_code
_entity_poly.pdbx_strand_id
1 'polypeptide(L)'
;MPGYDDSPWGKLRFCLYKPLGNFWIIKVESLQQKTGKKVKRSRLIMSQFRAKRLDISGFITSKVIRDHTKRKVFKEFEPERQALRYLVRNTSLPMRVRAQAQLQLSQMHCYTRPTQIKNRCIAGGIARAVFRDFKLARYQFREQALAGELPGVKKASW
;
A
#
# COMPACT_ATOMS: atom_id res chain seq x y z
N MET A 1 23.86 -16.74 0.70
CA MET A 1 22.64 -15.91 0.74
C MET A 1 23.04 -14.45 0.88
N PRO A 2 22.74 -13.60 -0.11
CA PRO A 2 22.57 -12.17 0.12
C PRO A 2 21.12 -11.76 -0.16
N GLY A 3 20.52 -11.03 0.78
CA GLY A 3 19.20 -10.42 0.64
C GLY A 3 19.26 -9.24 -0.33
N TYR A 4 18.27 -9.17 -1.22
CA TYR A 4 18.10 -8.08 -2.17
C TYR A 4 17.03 -7.12 -1.61
N ASP A 5 17.49 -5.95 -1.17
CA ASP A 5 16.66 -4.80 -0.81
C ASP A 5 16.24 -4.05 -2.08
N ASP A 6 15.06 -4.35 -2.62
CA ASP A 6 14.49 -3.63 -3.77
C ASP A 6 13.78 -2.34 -3.35
N SER A 7 14.56 -1.38 -2.84
CA SER A 7 14.13 0.01 -2.60
C SER A 7 14.80 0.94 -3.63
N PRO A 8 14.08 1.60 -4.55
CA PRO A 8 14.69 2.43 -5.60
C PRO A 8 15.14 3.82 -5.14
N TRP A 9 15.39 4.04 -3.85
CA TRP A 9 15.76 5.37 -3.31
C TRP A 9 16.96 5.25 -2.37
N GLY A 10 18.07 4.77 -2.94
CA GLY A 10 19.39 4.95 -2.35
C GLY A 10 19.84 6.41 -2.48
N LYS A 11 20.26 7.00 -1.35
CA LYS A 11 21.03 8.25 -1.21
C LYS A 11 20.29 9.56 -1.52
N LEU A 12 19.42 9.99 -0.60
CA LEU A 12 19.30 11.42 -0.33
C LEU A 12 20.46 11.83 0.59
N ARG A 13 21.51 12.42 0.02
CA ARG A 13 22.53 13.14 0.79
C ARG A 13 21.85 14.32 1.47
N PHE A 14 21.79 14.30 2.80
CA PHE A 14 21.50 15.49 3.59
C PHE A 14 22.67 16.48 3.41
N CYS A 15 22.45 17.55 2.65
CA CYS A 15 23.27 18.74 2.81
C CYS A 15 22.89 19.38 4.16
N LEU A 16 23.85 19.38 5.08
CA LEU A 16 23.83 20.20 6.29
C LEU A 16 23.75 21.68 5.88
N TYR A 17 22.66 22.36 6.26
CA TYR A 17 22.68 23.81 6.42
C TYR A 17 22.50 24.12 7.91
N LYS A 18 23.48 24.84 8.45
CA LYS A 18 23.53 25.33 9.83
C LYS A 18 22.34 26.25 10.14
N PRO A 19 21.93 26.34 11.43
CA PRO A 19 20.81 27.16 11.86
C PRO A 19 21.26 28.61 12.04
N LEU A 20 20.60 29.53 11.35
CA LEU A 20 20.50 30.90 11.81
C LEU A 20 19.03 31.14 12.11
N GLY A 21 18.77 31.38 13.38
CA GLY A 21 17.43 31.64 13.87
C GLY A 21 16.82 32.83 13.16
N ASN A 22 15.50 32.76 12.99
CA ASN A 22 14.58 33.84 13.31
C ASN A 22 13.16 33.26 13.32
N PHE A 23 12.59 33.27 14.53
CA PHE A 23 11.18 33.44 14.84
C PHE A 23 10.24 33.41 13.62
N TRP A 24 9.61 32.26 13.40
CA TRP A 24 8.24 32.23 12.88
C TRP A 24 7.45 31.30 13.78
N ILE A 25 6.77 31.93 14.75
CA ILE A 25 5.58 31.37 15.36
C ILE A 25 4.62 31.11 14.20
N ILE A 26 4.62 29.88 13.69
CA ILE A 26 3.61 29.45 12.73
C ILE A 26 2.29 29.55 13.49
N LYS A 27 1.54 30.58 13.11
CA LYS A 27 0.16 30.83 13.50
C LYS A 27 -0.59 29.50 13.39
N VAL A 28 -0.86 28.87 14.54
CA VAL A 28 -1.81 27.78 14.64
C VAL A 28 -3.17 28.44 14.49
N GLU A 29 -3.51 28.75 13.25
CA GLU A 29 -4.82 29.28 12.93
C GLU A 29 -5.79 28.12 13.10
N SER A 30 -6.52 28.22 14.21
CA SER A 30 -7.66 27.43 14.60
C SER A 30 -8.66 27.31 13.44
N LEU A 31 -8.58 26.20 12.70
CA LEU A 31 -9.73 25.69 11.92
C LEU A 31 -10.73 25.06 12.89
N GLN A 32 -11.40 25.93 13.65
CA GLN A 32 -12.58 25.61 14.42
C GLN A 32 -13.74 25.37 13.44
N GLN A 33 -14.17 24.11 13.39
CA GLN A 33 -15.54 23.65 13.17
C GLN A 33 -16.40 24.43 12.14
N LYS A 34 -16.33 24.01 10.88
CA LYS A 34 -17.51 24.07 10.00
C LYS A 34 -18.44 22.91 10.35
N THR A 35 -19.31 23.19 11.31
CA THR A 35 -20.73 22.85 11.31
C THR A 35 -21.18 21.63 10.50
N GLY A 36 -21.58 20.59 11.23
CA GLY A 36 -22.93 20.04 11.06
C GLY A 36 -23.32 19.46 9.70
N LYS A 37 -22.47 18.64 9.08
CA LYS A 37 -23.02 17.56 8.25
C LYS A 37 -23.14 16.35 9.15
N LYS A 38 -24.39 15.91 9.42
CA LYS A 38 -24.67 14.55 9.90
C LYS A 38 -23.76 13.63 9.11
N VAL A 39 -22.68 13.13 9.72
CA VAL A 39 -21.97 11.98 9.19
C VAL A 39 -22.98 10.88 9.40
N LYS A 40 -23.89 10.72 8.44
CA LYS A 40 -24.62 9.48 8.28
C LYS A 40 -23.50 8.46 8.41
N ARG A 41 -23.59 7.62 9.45
CA ARG A 41 -22.76 6.44 9.62
C ARG A 41 -23.18 5.51 8.48
N SER A 42 -22.92 5.94 7.26
CA SER A 42 -23.09 5.16 6.06
C SER A 42 -22.09 4.06 6.27
N ARG A 43 -22.61 2.88 6.60
CA ARG A 43 -21.99 1.60 6.31
C ARG A 43 -21.07 1.83 5.11
N LEU A 44 -19.75 1.83 5.33
CA LEU A 44 -18.76 1.95 4.26
C LEU A 44 -18.88 0.67 3.44
N ILE A 45 -19.86 0.69 2.53
CA ILE A 45 -20.07 -0.29 1.49
C ILE A 45 -18.77 -0.26 0.67
N MET A 46 -18.22 -1.43 0.34
CA MET A 46 -17.01 -1.59 -0.47
C MET A 46 -17.10 -0.94 -1.89
N SER A 47 -18.15 -0.14 -2.17
CA SER A 47 -18.47 0.49 -3.44
C SER A 47 -17.66 1.75 -3.75
N GLN A 48 -17.03 2.40 -2.76
CA GLN A 48 -16.37 3.70 -3.01
C GLN A 48 -15.12 3.60 -3.90
N PHE A 49 -14.37 2.50 -3.83
CA PHE A 49 -13.08 2.34 -4.53
C PHE A 49 -13.15 1.38 -5.72
N ARG A 50 -14.32 0.81 -6.00
CA ARG A 50 -14.48 -0.10 -7.14
C ARG A 50 -14.72 0.72 -8.40
N ALA A 51 -13.80 0.60 -9.36
CA ALA A 51 -13.95 1.23 -10.67
C ALA A 51 -15.23 0.75 -11.38
N LYS A 52 -15.89 1.66 -12.10
CA LYS A 52 -17.11 1.35 -12.88
C LYS A 52 -16.80 0.45 -14.08
N ARG A 53 -15.63 0.66 -14.71
CA ARG A 53 -15.06 -0.24 -15.72
C ARG A 53 -13.93 -1.08 -15.12
N LEU A 54 -13.77 -2.30 -15.64
CA LEU A 54 -12.74 -3.22 -15.17
C LEU A 54 -11.49 -3.06 -16.02
N ASP A 55 -10.39 -2.69 -15.38
CA ASP A 55 -9.10 -2.44 -16.05
C ASP A 55 -8.13 -3.63 -15.93
N ILE A 56 -8.65 -4.82 -15.58
CA ILE A 56 -7.85 -6.03 -15.30
C ILE A 56 -7.99 -6.98 -16.49
N SER A 57 -6.86 -7.47 -17.00
CA SER A 57 -6.79 -8.56 -17.97
C SER A 57 -6.50 -9.91 -17.28
N GLY A 58 -6.94 -11.01 -17.89
CA GLY A 58 -6.72 -12.37 -17.39
C GLY A 58 -7.91 -12.95 -16.62
N PHE A 59 -7.63 -13.84 -15.66
CA PHE A 59 -8.68 -14.57 -14.94
C PHE A 59 -9.36 -13.70 -13.86
N ILE A 60 -10.63 -13.40 -14.07
CA ILE A 60 -11.38 -12.47 -13.22
C ILE A 60 -12.16 -13.24 -12.15
N THR A 61 -11.88 -12.92 -10.89
CA THR A 61 -12.68 -13.36 -9.74
C THR A 61 -13.00 -12.17 -8.84
N SER A 62 -14.11 -12.22 -8.09
CA SER A 62 -14.49 -11.19 -7.12
C SER A 62 -13.36 -10.84 -6.12
N LYS A 63 -12.57 -11.85 -5.71
CA LYS A 63 -11.43 -11.68 -4.81
C LYS A 63 -10.22 -11.01 -5.47
N VAL A 64 -10.00 -11.28 -6.76
CA VAL A 64 -8.94 -10.64 -7.57
C VAL A 64 -9.28 -9.17 -7.79
N ILE A 65 -10.53 -8.86 -8.15
CA ILE A 65 -11.02 -7.48 -8.29
C ILE A 65 -10.81 -6.70 -7.00
N ARG A 66 -11.16 -7.28 -5.85
CA ARG A 66 -10.95 -6.64 -4.54
C ARG A 66 -9.48 -6.43 -4.20
N ASP A 67 -8.58 -7.34 -4.58
CA ASP A 67 -7.14 -7.16 -4.34
C ASP A 67 -6.55 -6.09 -5.25
N HIS A 68 -6.98 -6.06 -6.51
CA HIS A 68 -6.58 -5.04 -7.47
C HIS A 68 -7.00 -3.63 -7.04
N THR A 69 -8.24 -3.44 -6.57
CA THR A 69 -8.68 -2.13 -6.05
C THR A 69 -7.87 -1.71 -4.83
N LYS A 70 -7.53 -2.63 -3.92
CA LYS A 70 -6.63 -2.34 -2.79
C LYS A 70 -5.26 -1.86 -3.26
N ARG A 71 -4.66 -2.50 -4.27
CA ARG A 71 -3.34 -2.12 -4.80
C ARG A 71 -3.37 -0.71 -5.41
N LYS A 72 -4.43 -0.37 -6.14
CA LYS A 72 -4.62 0.99 -6.71
C LYS A 72 -4.72 2.04 -5.61
N VAL A 73 -5.63 1.84 -4.65
CA VAL A 73 -5.81 2.74 -3.50
C VAL A 73 -4.51 2.86 -2.70
N PHE A 74 -3.84 1.76 -2.42
CA PHE A 74 -2.56 1.78 -1.70
C PHE A 74 -1.51 2.62 -2.43
N LYS A 75 -1.40 2.47 -3.76
CA LYS A 75 -0.46 3.26 -4.58
C LYS A 75 -0.72 4.77 -4.47
N GLU A 76 -1.98 5.18 -4.46
CA GLU A 76 -2.37 6.60 -4.34
C GLU A 76 -2.04 7.17 -2.96
N PHE A 77 -2.35 6.42 -1.89
CA PHE A 77 -2.26 6.92 -0.50
C PHE A 77 -0.94 6.58 0.22
N GLU A 78 0.01 5.93 -0.45
CA GLU A 78 1.30 5.57 0.16
C GLU A 78 2.12 6.76 0.67
N PRO A 79 2.33 7.87 -0.08
CA PRO A 79 3.14 8.98 0.42
C PRO A 79 2.51 9.65 1.65
N GLU A 80 1.19 9.85 1.64
CA GLU A 80 0.45 10.41 2.77
C GLU A 80 0.59 9.54 4.01
N ARG A 81 0.41 8.22 3.85
CA ARG A 81 0.54 7.26 4.95
C ARG A 81 1.95 7.23 5.51
N GLN A 82 2.96 7.29 4.65
CA GLN A 82 4.36 7.27 5.05
C GLN A 82 4.74 8.55 5.81
N ALA A 83 4.26 9.71 5.37
CA ALA A 83 4.41 10.97 6.09
C ALA A 83 3.79 10.90 7.50
N LEU A 84 2.56 10.39 7.62
CA LEU A 84 1.93 10.19 8.93
C LEU A 84 2.70 9.21 9.83
N ARG A 85 3.18 8.10 9.26
CA ARG A 85 4.00 7.13 9.99
C ARG A 85 5.32 7.72 10.49
N TYR A 86 5.93 8.61 9.70
CA TYR A 86 7.12 9.35 10.09
C TYR A 86 6.80 10.27 11.28
N LEU A 87 5.79 11.14 11.14
CA LEU A 87 5.37 12.07 12.20
C LEU A 87 5.08 11.39 13.54
N VAL A 88 4.40 10.24 13.53
CA VAL A 88 4.07 9.47 14.74
C VAL A 88 5.32 8.95 15.45
N ARG A 89 6.34 8.51 14.69
CA ARG A 89 7.56 7.90 15.25
C ARG A 89 8.60 8.92 15.69
N ASN A 90 8.54 10.14 15.17
CA ASN A 90 9.51 11.18 15.51
C ASN A 90 9.33 11.66 16.95
N THR A 91 10.34 11.43 17.78
CA THR A 91 10.36 11.85 19.18
C THR A 91 10.66 13.34 19.37
N SER A 92 11.26 13.99 18.36
CA SER A 92 11.57 15.42 18.37
C SER A 92 10.35 16.32 18.22
N LEU A 93 9.23 15.80 17.71
CA LEU A 93 8.00 16.56 17.49
C LEU A 93 7.16 16.65 18.77
N PRO A 94 6.40 17.74 18.96
CA PRO A 94 5.54 17.89 20.12
C PRO A 94 4.44 16.83 20.13
N MET A 95 4.08 16.37 21.34
CA MET A 95 3.11 15.29 21.57
C MET A 95 1.78 15.52 20.82
N ARG A 96 1.30 16.76 20.80
CA ARG A 96 0.04 17.15 20.12
C ARG A 96 0.03 16.78 18.64
N VAL A 97 1.13 17.06 17.93
CA VAL A 97 1.25 16.77 16.48
C VAL A 97 1.28 15.26 16.24
N ARG A 98 2.00 14.51 17.08
CA ARG A 98 2.03 13.04 16.98
C ARG A 98 0.66 12.42 17.25
N ALA A 99 -0.05 12.92 18.26
CA ALA A 99 -1.39 12.46 18.59
C ALA A 99 -2.37 12.74 17.45
N GLN A 100 -2.30 13.92 16.83
CA GLN A 100 -3.12 14.25 15.65
C GLN A 100 -2.80 13.34 14.46
N ALA A 101 -1.51 13.11 14.16
CA ALA A 101 -1.10 12.20 13.09
C ALA A 101 -1.56 10.76 13.35
N GLN A 102 -1.52 10.32 14.61
CA GLN A 102 -2.02 9.00 15.01
C GLN A 102 -3.54 8.88 14.82
N LEU A 103 -4.29 9.93 15.16
CA LEU A 103 -5.74 9.98 14.93
C LEU A 103 -6.05 9.90 13.42
N GLN A 104 -5.36 10.69 12.59
CA GLN A 104 -5.51 10.65 11.13
C GLN A 104 -5.17 9.27 10.56
N LEU A 105 -4.07 8.66 11.00
CA LEU A 105 -3.65 7.32 10.56
C LEU A 105 -4.68 6.24 10.92
N SER A 106 -5.36 6.38 12.07
CA SER A 106 -6.40 5.44 12.50
C SER A 106 -7.72 5.60 11.71
N GLN A 107 -8.04 6.83 11.29
CA GLN A 107 -9.22 7.15 10.47
C GLN A 107 -9.09 6.70 9.02
N MET A 108 -7.87 6.54 8.50
CA MET A 108 -7.64 6.07 7.12
C MET A 108 -8.35 4.73 6.84
N HIS A 109 -8.89 4.61 5.63
CA HIS A 109 -9.60 3.41 5.19
C HIS A 109 -8.73 2.14 5.23
N CYS A 110 -9.34 0.97 5.39
CA CYS A 110 -8.59 -0.28 5.52
C CYS A 110 -7.77 -0.65 4.27
N TYR A 111 -8.22 -0.26 3.07
CA TYR A 111 -7.53 -0.58 1.81
C TYR A 111 -6.20 0.18 1.62
N THR A 112 -6.00 1.28 2.34
CA THR A 112 -4.71 1.99 2.32
C THR A 112 -3.63 1.24 3.10
N ARG A 113 -3.95 0.13 3.78
CA ARG A 113 -3.00 -0.63 4.60
C ARG A 113 -2.24 -1.63 3.71
N PRO A 114 -0.89 -1.64 3.72
CA PRO A 114 -0.12 -2.61 2.94
C PRO A 114 -0.40 -4.06 3.38
N THR A 115 -0.71 -4.27 4.67
CA THR A 115 -1.02 -5.58 5.25
C THR A 115 -2.28 -6.23 4.67
N GLN A 116 -3.13 -5.48 3.97
CA GLN A 116 -4.37 -6.00 3.39
C GLN A 116 -4.20 -6.63 2.00
N ILE A 117 -3.07 -6.37 1.35
CA ILE A 117 -2.76 -6.85 0.00
C ILE A 117 -2.24 -8.28 0.10
N LYS A 118 -2.74 -9.18 -0.76
CA LYS A 118 -2.27 -10.56 -0.83
C LYS A 118 -1.89 -10.91 -2.28
N ASN A 119 -0.82 -11.68 -2.44
CA ASN A 119 -0.47 -12.20 -3.76
C ASN A 119 -1.49 -13.26 -4.18
N ARG A 120 -1.95 -13.16 -5.44
CA ARG A 120 -2.89 -14.09 -6.06
C ARG A 120 -2.32 -14.57 -7.38
N CYS A 121 -2.67 -15.80 -7.73
CA CYS A 121 -2.40 -16.38 -9.03
C CYS A 121 -3.12 -15.61 -10.14
N ILE A 122 -2.40 -15.26 -11.20
CA ILE A 122 -2.97 -14.54 -12.36
C ILE A 122 -3.90 -15.44 -13.17
N ALA A 123 -3.55 -16.72 -13.33
CA ALA A 123 -4.33 -17.68 -14.11
C ALA A 123 -5.54 -18.27 -13.35
N GLY A 124 -5.44 -18.44 -12.03
CA GLY A 124 -6.45 -19.16 -11.23
C GLY A 124 -7.07 -18.38 -10.07
N GLY A 125 -6.59 -17.16 -9.75
CA GLY A 125 -7.14 -16.33 -8.65
C GLY A 125 -6.91 -16.86 -7.22
N ILE A 126 -6.24 -18.01 -7.07
CA ILE A 126 -5.90 -18.66 -5.80
C ILE A 126 -4.84 -17.82 -5.06
N ALA A 127 -4.97 -17.69 -3.74
CA ALA A 127 -4.04 -16.93 -2.88
C ALA A 127 -3.06 -17.82 -2.09
N ARG A 128 -3.16 -19.14 -2.25
CA ARG A 128 -2.33 -20.12 -1.53
C ARG A 128 -1.17 -20.56 -2.44
N ALA A 129 0.00 -20.76 -1.85
CA ALA A 129 1.20 -21.27 -2.52
C ALA A 129 1.48 -20.54 -3.85
N VAL A 130 1.51 -19.21 -3.81
CA VAL A 130 1.80 -18.36 -4.98
C VAL A 130 3.28 -18.05 -5.02
N PHE A 131 3.96 -18.43 -6.10
CA PHE A 131 5.34 -18.04 -6.37
C PHE A 131 5.39 -16.56 -6.76
N ARG A 132 6.29 -15.78 -6.13
CA ARG A 132 6.35 -14.32 -6.31
C ARG A 132 6.85 -13.92 -7.69
N ASP A 133 7.82 -14.66 -8.21
CA ASP A 133 8.50 -14.37 -9.48
C ASP A 133 7.54 -14.54 -10.66
N PHE A 134 6.83 -15.67 -10.70
CA PHE A 134 5.90 -16.00 -11.79
C PHE A 134 4.46 -15.51 -11.52
N LYS A 135 4.12 -15.17 -10.28
CA LYS A 135 2.75 -14.81 -9.85
C LYS A 135 1.71 -15.88 -10.16
N LEU A 136 2.12 -17.15 -10.07
CA LEU A 136 1.29 -18.34 -10.30
C LEU A 136 1.18 -19.16 -9.02
N ALA A 137 0.06 -19.86 -8.86
CA ALA A 137 -0.08 -20.86 -7.81
C ALA A 137 0.63 -22.17 -8.20
N ARG A 138 1.00 -22.97 -7.20
CA ARG A 138 1.75 -24.24 -7.35
C ARG A 138 1.30 -25.13 -8.51
N TYR A 139 -0.01 -25.37 -8.66
CA TYR A 139 -0.52 -26.30 -9.67
C TYR A 139 -0.38 -25.71 -11.07
N GLN A 140 -0.83 -24.47 -11.26
CA GLN A 140 -0.71 -23.75 -12.53
C GLN A 140 0.76 -23.58 -12.93
N PHE A 141 1.64 -23.30 -11.96
CA PHE A 141 3.08 -23.23 -12.20
C PHE A 141 3.63 -24.56 -12.74
N ARG A 142 3.23 -25.69 -12.15
CA ARG A 142 3.65 -27.02 -12.62
C ARG A 142 3.14 -27.29 -14.04
N GLU A 143 1.89 -26.97 -14.32
CA GLU A 143 1.27 -27.18 -15.63
C GLU A 143 2.00 -26.37 -16.72
N GLN A 144 2.24 -25.08 -16.47
CA GLN A 144 2.96 -24.21 -17.41
C GLN A 144 4.45 -24.56 -17.54
N ALA A 145 5.08 -25.05 -16.46
CA ALA A 145 6.46 -25.55 -16.51
C ALA A 145 6.58 -26.81 -17.39
N LEU A 146 5.60 -27.72 -17.31
CA LEU A 146 5.57 -28.93 -18.15
C LEU A 146 5.22 -28.61 -19.61
N ALA A 147 4.35 -27.62 -19.83
CA ALA A 147 4.03 -27.12 -21.17
C ALA A 147 5.18 -26.34 -21.83
N GLY A 148 6.20 -25.93 -21.06
CA GLY A 148 7.33 -25.15 -21.57
C GLY A 148 7.03 -23.65 -21.75
N GLU A 149 5.93 -23.14 -21.19
CA GLU A 149 5.57 -21.71 -21.25
C GLU A 149 6.46 -20.83 -20.36
N LEU A 150 7.07 -21.43 -19.33
CA LEU A 150 7.89 -20.70 -18.35
C LEU A 150 9.37 -20.65 -18.77
N PRO A 151 9.95 -19.45 -18.97
CA PRO A 151 11.34 -19.34 -19.40
C PRO A 151 12.30 -19.80 -18.30
N GLY A 152 13.26 -20.65 -18.68
CA GLY A 152 14.33 -21.10 -17.79
C GLY A 152 13.93 -22.15 -16.73
N VAL A 153 12.67 -22.58 -16.69
CA VAL A 153 12.21 -23.62 -15.77
C VAL A 153 12.37 -24.98 -16.43
N LYS A 154 13.19 -25.85 -15.82
CA LYS A 154 13.35 -27.25 -16.24
C LYS A 154 13.12 -28.18 -15.06
N LYS A 155 12.74 -29.43 -15.35
CA LYS A 155 12.71 -30.48 -14.33
C LYS A 155 14.13 -30.63 -13.78
N ALA A 156 14.26 -30.53 -12.48
CA ALA A 156 15.54 -30.73 -11.84
C ALA A 156 15.82 -32.25 -11.71
N SER A 157 17.03 -32.63 -12.06
CA SER A 157 17.58 -33.98 -11.88
C SER A 157 18.91 -33.81 -11.16
N TRP A 158 18.97 -34.30 -9.93
CA TRP A 158 20.16 -34.40 -9.11
C TRP A 158 20.22 -35.81 -8.53
#